data_AF-A0A257PR95-F1
#
_entry.id   AF-A0A257PR95-F1
#
_cell.length_a   1.000
_cell.length_b   1.000
_cell.length_c   1.000
_cell.angle_alpha   90.00
_cell.angle_beta   90.00
_cell.angle_gamma   90.00
#
_symmetry.space_group_name_H-M   'P 1'
#
loop_
_entity.id
_entity.type
_entity.pdbx_description
1 polymer ?
#
loop_
_entity_poly.entity_id
_entity_poly.type
_entity_poly.pdbx_seq_one_letter_code
_entity_poly.pdbx_strand_id
1 'polypeptide(L)'
;MSAARKPSPPESTAGPSPIRRTPHADQAGRAKSPKPSPLARLGLRSDWDIALHLPLRYEDETRLTPLDALRDGATVTTEAEVIGTEVQGRAPRRQLLVRLRDAHWPQDGLTLRLFHFYPSQLKLLQPGARLRAHGQVRQGLFGWEMVHPNWRVVDVEEPLPQTLTPVYPTTAGVPQSYLRKAVHSALNRLNWHDTVPQAELTRHHLPDLQASVRLLHAPPALALPALDVGAHPAQRRLKFDELLAQQLAQQQARAARQQWKAPPMPDGGGVETLPALLRAAIPFSLTAAQERCVAEIAADLARPVPMHRLLQGDVGSGKTVVAALAAAQAIAAGWQCALMAPTEILAAQHARKLADWLEPLGVRVAWLSGSQSKKEREAALQLAASGQAQLVLGTHAIIQAQVRFARLGLAIVDEQHRFGVAQRLALRDSLRAGTQGSGLQPHLLMMSATPIPRTLAMALFGDLDVSTIDTLPPGRTPVRTTVLSAERRDDLVARVGALAAQGRQVYWVCPLVEESETLDLQNAVATHAELSAALAALPRAADWPPLRAGLLHGRMKTAEKRATMQAFTAGDIGLLVATTVIEVGVDVPNASLMV
;
A
#
# COMPACT_ATOMS: atom_id res chain seq x y z
N MET A 1 5.19 77.55 -5.22
CA MET A 1 6.57 77.93 -5.56
C MET A 1 7.33 78.14 -4.26
N SER A 2 8.55 77.59 -4.16
CA SER A 2 9.67 77.82 -3.21
C SER A 2 9.35 78.27 -1.79
N ALA A 3 9.91 77.73 -0.71
CA ALA A 3 11.27 77.26 -0.41
C ALA A 3 11.25 76.95 1.11
N ALA A 4 12.19 76.32 1.80
CA ALA A 4 13.42 75.60 1.51
C ALA A 4 13.78 74.80 2.80
N ARG A 5 14.69 73.84 2.62
CA ARG A 5 15.15 72.82 3.57
C ARG A 5 15.58 73.31 4.95
N LYS A 6 15.32 72.46 5.96
CA LYS A 6 16.04 72.35 7.24
C LYS A 6 16.70 70.96 7.36
N PRO A 7 17.78 70.82 8.16
CA PRO A 7 18.69 69.69 8.16
C PRO A 7 18.25 68.53 9.08
N SER A 8 18.93 67.40 8.88
CA SER A 8 18.69 66.04 9.39
C SER A 8 18.54 65.89 10.92
N PRO A 9 17.69 64.95 11.36
CA PRO A 9 17.74 64.29 12.68
C PRO A 9 18.00 62.75 12.50
N PRO A 10 18.09 61.93 13.57
CA PRO A 10 19.08 60.86 13.70
C PRO A 10 18.55 59.44 13.43
N GLU A 11 19.48 58.49 13.50
CA GLU A 11 19.31 57.04 13.38
C GLU A 11 18.19 56.45 14.26
N SER A 12 17.40 55.55 13.66
CA SER A 12 16.66 54.52 14.38
C SER A 12 16.64 53.22 13.58
N THR A 13 17.20 52.17 14.21
CA THR A 13 16.76 50.75 14.22
C THR A 13 16.12 50.14 12.97
N ALA A 14 16.77 49.11 12.40
CA ALA A 14 16.08 48.03 11.68
C ALA A 14 16.90 46.73 11.66
N GLY A 15 16.26 45.61 12.05
CA GLY A 15 16.81 44.25 12.04
C GLY A 15 17.02 43.65 10.64
N PRO A 16 17.61 42.44 10.55
CA PRO A 16 18.17 41.93 9.31
C PRO A 16 17.09 41.39 8.36
N SER A 17 17.15 41.89 7.11
CA SER A 17 16.41 41.40 5.95
C SER A 17 17.15 40.27 5.21
N PRO A 18 16.44 39.44 4.42
CA PRO A 18 16.93 38.17 3.91
C PRO A 18 17.85 38.31 2.68
N ILE A 19 18.87 37.45 2.62
CA ILE A 19 19.88 37.41 1.56
C ILE A 19 19.25 36.98 0.22
N ARG A 20 19.25 37.91 -0.74
CA ARG A 20 18.96 37.73 -2.17
C ARG A 20 20.04 36.86 -2.81
N ARG A 21 19.65 35.73 -3.44
CA ARG A 21 20.53 34.99 -4.37
C ARG A 21 20.45 35.61 -5.76
N THR A 22 21.56 36.09 -6.29
CA THR A 22 21.73 36.48 -7.70
C THR A 22 22.15 35.28 -8.55
N PRO A 23 21.73 35.20 -9.82
CA PRO A 23 22.09 34.10 -10.73
C PRO A 23 23.35 34.47 -11.52
N HIS A 24 24.35 33.59 -11.52
CA HIS A 24 25.39 33.56 -12.54
C HIS A 24 25.31 32.25 -13.30
N ALA A 25 24.99 32.34 -14.59
CA ALA A 25 25.34 31.35 -15.60
C ALA A 25 26.59 31.87 -16.31
N ASP A 26 27.65 31.07 -16.43
CA ASP A 26 27.88 30.34 -17.67
C ASP A 26 29.07 29.36 -17.60
N GLN A 27 28.86 28.21 -18.27
CA GLN A 27 29.84 27.35 -18.95
C GLN A 27 30.97 26.66 -18.14
N ALA A 28 30.64 25.48 -17.60
CA ALA A 28 31.58 24.36 -17.49
C ALA A 28 30.84 23.06 -17.85
N GLY A 29 31.51 22.17 -18.59
CA GLY A 29 30.90 21.08 -19.36
C GLY A 29 29.89 20.20 -18.63
N ARG A 30 28.95 19.63 -19.40
CA ARG A 30 27.95 18.63 -18.97
C ARG A 30 28.62 17.46 -18.24
N ALA A 31 28.84 17.61 -16.94
CA ALA A 31 29.14 16.51 -16.05
C ALA A 31 27.89 15.62 -16.02
N LYS A 32 28.02 14.37 -16.47
CA LYS A 32 27.01 13.35 -16.25
C LYS A 32 26.67 13.36 -14.76
N SER A 33 25.39 13.45 -14.43
CA SER A 33 24.90 13.31 -13.06
C SER A 33 25.59 12.11 -12.41
N PRO A 34 26.19 12.27 -11.20
CA PRO A 34 26.94 11.19 -10.58
C PRO A 34 26.02 9.97 -10.43
N LYS A 35 26.49 8.81 -10.88
CA LYS A 35 25.75 7.55 -10.70
C LYS A 35 25.40 7.44 -9.21
N PRO A 36 24.12 7.21 -8.84
CA PRO A 36 23.75 7.09 -7.44
C PRO A 36 24.61 5.99 -6.80
N SER A 37 25.14 6.28 -5.61
CA SER A 37 25.92 5.31 -4.85
C SER A 37 25.12 4.01 -4.67
N PRO A 38 25.78 2.85 -4.50
CA PRO A 38 25.07 1.60 -4.27
C PRO A 38 24.07 1.66 -3.09
N LEU A 39 24.39 2.43 -2.04
CA LEU A 39 23.50 2.69 -0.90
C LEU A 39 22.28 3.56 -1.27
N ALA A 40 22.46 4.57 -2.12
CA ALA A 40 21.36 5.43 -2.54
C ALA A 40 20.28 4.68 -3.34
N ARG A 41 20.64 3.57 -4.02
CA ARG A 41 19.66 2.67 -4.67
C ARG A 41 18.79 1.92 -3.67
N LEU A 42 19.28 1.71 -2.46
CA LEU A 42 18.53 1.15 -1.33
C LEU A 42 17.75 2.22 -0.55
N GLY A 43 17.75 3.47 -1.01
CA GLY A 43 17.16 4.59 -0.27
C GLY A 43 18.00 5.10 0.90
N LEU A 44 19.18 4.54 1.14
CA LEU A 44 20.06 4.89 2.25
C LEU A 44 20.91 6.12 1.87
N ARG A 45 20.49 7.30 2.32
CA ARG A 45 21.09 8.60 1.94
C ARG A 45 21.76 9.32 3.10
N SER A 46 21.39 9.00 4.33
CA SER A 46 21.93 9.56 5.56
C SER A 46 22.54 8.49 6.47
N ASP A 47 23.36 8.91 7.44
CA ASP A 47 23.90 7.99 8.46
C ASP A 47 22.78 7.39 9.32
N TRP A 48 21.67 8.12 9.54
CA TRP A 48 20.49 7.60 10.21
C TRP A 48 19.76 6.55 9.38
N ASP A 49 19.63 6.76 8.06
CA ASP A 49 19.02 5.77 7.17
C ASP A 49 19.81 4.46 7.23
N ILE A 50 21.15 4.57 7.20
CA ILE A 50 22.05 3.42 7.26
C ILE A 50 21.97 2.72 8.63
N ALA A 51 21.93 3.47 9.74
CA ALA A 51 21.83 2.91 11.09
C ALA A 51 20.45 2.31 11.40
N LEU A 52 19.40 2.72 10.69
CA LEU A 52 18.07 2.14 10.81
C LEU A 52 17.79 1.08 9.72
N HIS A 53 18.78 0.78 8.86
CA HIS A 53 18.73 -0.37 7.95
C HIS A 53 18.99 -1.67 8.70
N LEU A 54 17.99 -2.09 9.48
CA LEU A 54 18.11 -3.22 10.39
C LEU A 54 18.30 -4.56 9.64
N PRO A 55 18.96 -5.56 10.28
CA PRO A 55 19.07 -6.90 9.71
C PRO A 55 17.70 -7.57 9.52
N LEU A 56 17.52 -8.28 8.41
CA LEU A 56 16.34 -9.13 8.15
C LEU A 56 16.37 -10.41 9.00
N ARG A 57 17.58 -10.94 9.21
CA ARG A 57 17.85 -12.14 10.00
C ARG A 57 19.30 -12.11 10.50
N TYR A 58 19.63 -13.08 11.32
CA TYR A 58 20.99 -13.30 11.83
C TYR A 58 21.47 -14.70 11.47
N GLU A 59 22.76 -14.83 11.22
CA GLU A 59 23.45 -16.11 11.04
C GLU A 59 24.34 -16.35 12.27
N ASP A 60 24.24 -17.52 12.89
CA ASP A 60 25.09 -17.88 14.03
C ASP A 60 26.43 -18.44 13.53
N GLU A 61 27.41 -17.55 13.44
CA GLU A 61 28.81 -17.87 13.18
C GLU A 61 29.66 -17.84 14.46
N THR A 62 29.03 -17.71 15.64
CA THR A 62 29.75 -17.56 16.93
C THR A 62 30.31 -18.87 17.46
N ARG A 63 29.90 -20.00 16.87
CA ARG A 63 30.28 -21.35 17.28
C ARG A 63 30.61 -22.18 16.05
N LEU A 64 31.58 -23.07 16.20
CA LEU A 64 31.89 -24.10 15.23
C LEU A 64 31.15 -25.38 15.60
N THR A 65 30.53 -26.00 14.60
CA THR A 65 30.00 -27.35 14.68
C THR A 65 31.06 -28.28 14.10
N PRO A 66 31.63 -29.20 14.90
CA PRO A 66 32.56 -30.19 14.37
C PRO A 66 31.86 -31.10 13.35
N LEU A 67 32.64 -31.73 12.47
CA LEU A 67 32.05 -32.55 11.40
C LEU A 67 31.28 -33.78 11.94
N ASP A 68 31.52 -34.19 13.19
CA ASP A 68 30.80 -35.29 13.84
C ASP A 68 29.41 -34.97 14.37
N ALA A 69 29.15 -33.70 14.61
CA ALA A 69 27.91 -33.20 15.15
C ALA A 69 26.95 -32.72 14.05
N LEU A 70 27.30 -32.92 12.77
CA LEU A 70 26.46 -32.53 11.64
C LEU A 70 25.11 -33.26 11.66
N ARG A 71 24.06 -32.52 11.33
CA ARG A 71 22.68 -33.03 11.25
C ARG A 71 22.08 -32.64 9.91
N ASP A 72 21.32 -33.56 9.33
CA ASP A 72 20.66 -33.32 8.05
C ASP A 72 19.70 -32.13 8.13
N GLY A 73 19.76 -31.26 7.14
CA GLY A 73 18.96 -30.05 7.03
C GLY A 73 19.41 -28.87 7.92
N ALA A 74 20.36 -29.05 8.83
CA ALA A 74 20.84 -27.99 9.71
C ALA A 74 21.75 -26.99 8.98
N THR A 75 21.60 -25.70 9.29
CA THR A 75 22.54 -24.65 8.86
C THR A 75 23.59 -24.46 9.94
N VAL A 76 24.86 -24.71 9.62
CA VAL A 76 25.95 -24.69 10.59
C VAL A 76 27.17 -23.96 10.04
N THR A 77 28.03 -23.52 10.96
CA THR A 77 29.38 -23.04 10.67
C THR A 77 30.37 -24.12 11.09
N THR A 78 31.21 -24.59 10.18
CA THR A 78 32.25 -25.60 10.45
C THR A 78 33.60 -25.10 9.97
N GLU A 79 34.65 -25.59 10.61
CA GLU A 79 36.03 -25.33 10.20
C GLU A 79 36.74 -26.66 9.95
N ALA A 80 37.37 -26.80 8.78
CA ALA A 80 38.02 -28.04 8.38
C ALA A 80 39.12 -27.79 7.35
N GLU A 81 40.05 -28.74 7.23
CA GLU A 81 41.14 -28.69 6.26
C GLU A 81 40.70 -29.29 4.92
N VAL A 82 41.10 -28.67 3.82
CA VAL A 82 40.90 -29.22 2.48
C VAL A 82 41.84 -30.40 2.28
N ILE A 83 41.27 -31.56 1.97
CA ILE A 83 42.04 -32.77 1.63
C ILE A 83 42.11 -32.99 0.11
N GLY A 84 41.18 -32.42 -0.64
CA GLY A 84 41.15 -32.59 -2.08
C GLY A 84 40.16 -31.67 -2.78
N THR A 85 40.48 -31.30 -4.01
CA THR A 85 39.59 -30.57 -4.90
C THR A 85 39.50 -31.23 -6.25
N GLU A 86 38.29 -31.38 -6.75
CA GLU A 86 38.02 -32.04 -8.02
C GLU A 86 37.02 -31.21 -8.82
N VAL A 87 37.33 -30.92 -10.08
CA VAL A 87 36.35 -30.33 -11.02
C VAL A 87 35.70 -31.47 -11.79
N GLN A 88 34.40 -31.66 -11.60
CA GLN A 88 33.62 -32.69 -12.29
C GLN A 88 32.74 -32.09 -13.38
N GLY A 89 32.51 -32.88 -14.43
CA GLY A 89 31.66 -32.51 -15.57
C GLY A 89 32.38 -31.65 -16.62
N ARG A 90 31.63 -31.28 -17.67
CA ARG A 90 32.11 -30.42 -18.76
C ARG A 90 31.26 -29.15 -18.81
N ALA A 91 31.85 -28.05 -19.29
CA ALA A 91 31.11 -26.81 -19.50
C ALA A 91 29.88 -27.07 -20.41
N PRO A 92 28.70 -26.48 -20.12
CA PRO A 92 28.42 -25.48 -19.07
C PRO A 92 28.05 -26.06 -17.69
N ARG A 93 27.97 -27.39 -17.54
CA ARG A 93 27.56 -28.08 -16.30
C ARG A 93 28.74 -28.62 -15.49
N ARG A 94 29.79 -27.81 -15.33
CA ARG A 94 30.92 -28.18 -14.46
C ARG A 94 30.61 -27.81 -13.02
N GLN A 95 31.08 -28.62 -12.07
CA GLN A 95 30.98 -28.36 -10.64
C GLN A 95 32.35 -28.55 -10.00
N LEU A 96 32.65 -27.76 -8.97
CA LEU A 96 33.83 -27.93 -8.12
C LEU A 96 33.40 -28.61 -6.83
N LEU A 97 34.03 -29.75 -6.54
CA LEU A 97 33.90 -30.48 -5.29
C LEU A 97 35.14 -30.22 -4.44
N VAL A 98 34.94 -29.76 -3.21
CA VAL A 98 35.99 -29.54 -2.22
C VAL A 98 35.73 -30.49 -1.06
N ARG A 99 36.62 -31.45 -0.83
CA ARG A 99 36.51 -32.40 0.27
C ARG A 99 37.24 -31.85 1.48
N LEU A 100 36.55 -31.88 2.61
CA LEU A 100 37.03 -31.37 3.88
C LEU A 100 37.17 -32.49 4.90
N ARG A 101 38.16 -32.35 5.77
CA ARG A 101 38.41 -33.23 6.90
C ARG A 101 38.67 -32.42 8.17
N ASP A 102 38.10 -32.89 9.26
CA ASP A 102 38.34 -32.37 10.61
C ASP A 102 39.38 -33.27 11.31
N ALA A 103 40.22 -32.69 12.16
CA ALA A 103 41.17 -33.43 12.98
C ALA A 103 40.48 -34.47 13.89
N HIS A 104 39.21 -34.23 14.27
CA HIS A 104 38.43 -35.11 15.15
C HIS A 104 37.69 -36.22 14.40
N TRP A 105 37.55 -36.14 13.06
CA TRP A 105 36.89 -37.14 12.22
C TRP A 105 37.78 -37.53 11.01
N PRO A 106 38.48 -38.68 11.03
CA PRO A 106 39.45 -39.05 10.00
C PRO A 106 38.86 -39.65 8.69
N GLN A 107 37.55 -39.91 8.59
CA GLN A 107 36.88 -40.25 7.32
C GLN A 107 36.53 -38.97 6.50
N ASP A 108 36.26 -39.09 5.20
CA ASP A 108 35.83 -37.97 4.33
C ASP A 108 34.56 -37.30 4.93
N GLY A 109 34.73 -36.17 5.61
CA GLY A 109 33.76 -35.68 6.59
C GLY A 109 32.72 -34.69 6.06
N LEU A 110 33.04 -33.93 5.00
CA LEU A 110 32.11 -33.00 4.35
C LEU A 110 32.58 -32.62 2.93
N THR A 111 31.67 -32.58 1.97
CA THR A 111 31.94 -32.10 0.60
C THR A 111 31.23 -30.78 0.33
N LEU A 112 31.98 -29.73 -0.03
CA LEU A 112 31.41 -28.50 -0.57
C LEU A 112 31.23 -28.62 -2.08
N ARG A 113 30.01 -28.39 -2.56
CA ARG A 113 29.65 -28.44 -3.98
C ARG A 113 29.37 -27.04 -4.51
N LEU A 114 30.17 -26.58 -5.48
CA LEU A 114 30.06 -25.25 -6.10
C LEU A 114 29.80 -25.38 -7.60
N PHE A 115 28.63 -24.97 -8.07
CA PHE A 115 28.28 -24.90 -9.51
C PHE A 115 28.86 -23.65 -10.19
N HIS A 116 29.04 -22.57 -9.43
CA HIS A 116 29.68 -21.34 -9.87
C HIS A 116 30.99 -21.12 -9.11
N PHE A 117 32.11 -21.14 -9.83
CA PHE A 117 33.43 -20.89 -9.27
C PHE A 117 34.36 -20.21 -10.29
N TYR A 118 35.34 -19.49 -9.77
CA TYR A 118 36.35 -18.77 -10.55
C TYR A 118 37.73 -19.44 -10.43
N PRO A 119 38.60 -19.36 -11.44
CA PRO A 119 39.95 -19.95 -11.37
C PRO A 119 40.79 -19.47 -10.19
N SER A 120 40.56 -18.26 -9.69
CA SER A 120 41.22 -17.74 -8.48
C SER A 120 40.88 -18.54 -7.22
N GLN A 121 39.66 -19.08 -7.12
CA GLN A 121 39.21 -19.88 -5.98
C GLN A 121 39.91 -21.24 -5.94
N LEU A 122 40.24 -21.83 -7.11
CA LEU A 122 40.98 -23.09 -7.16
C LEU A 122 42.35 -22.98 -6.48
N LYS A 123 43.01 -21.81 -6.53
CA LYS A 123 44.30 -21.59 -5.85
C LYS A 123 44.14 -21.50 -4.33
N LEU A 124 43.02 -20.95 -3.86
CA LEU A 124 42.72 -20.79 -2.43
C LEU A 124 42.25 -22.10 -1.79
N LEU A 125 41.66 -22.99 -2.59
CA LEU A 125 41.08 -24.25 -2.14
C LEU A 125 42.05 -25.43 -2.33
N GLN A 126 43.36 -25.21 -2.38
CA GLN A 126 44.32 -26.32 -2.51
C GLN A 126 44.36 -27.17 -1.23
N PRO A 127 44.73 -28.46 -1.33
CA PRO A 127 44.95 -29.30 -0.15
C PRO A 127 45.87 -28.63 0.88
N GLY A 128 45.53 -28.75 2.16
CA GLY A 128 46.20 -28.06 3.27
C GLY A 128 45.61 -26.70 3.64
N ALA A 129 44.77 -26.10 2.79
CA ALA A 129 44.06 -24.88 3.14
C ALA A 129 43.00 -25.17 4.22
N ARG A 130 42.91 -24.31 5.24
CA ARG A 130 41.86 -24.40 6.26
C ARG A 130 40.70 -23.48 5.90
N LEU A 131 39.50 -24.03 5.87
CA LEU A 131 38.29 -23.32 5.48
C LEU A 131 37.30 -23.25 6.62
N ARG A 132 36.73 -22.07 6.82
CA ARG A 132 35.49 -21.90 7.58
C ARG A 132 34.34 -21.80 6.59
N ALA A 133 33.41 -22.74 6.66
CA ALA A 133 32.25 -22.84 5.79
C ALA A 133 30.96 -22.69 6.60
N HIS A 134 30.04 -21.87 6.11
CA HIS A 134 28.70 -21.66 6.66
C HIS A 134 27.66 -22.00 5.61
N GLY A 135 26.76 -22.93 5.94
CA GLY A 135 25.70 -23.34 5.01
C GLY A 135 24.85 -24.47 5.55
N GLN A 136 23.80 -24.78 4.78
CA GLN A 136 22.94 -25.92 5.06
C GLN A 136 23.64 -27.23 4.69
N VAL A 137 23.69 -28.15 5.64
CA VAL A 137 24.24 -29.49 5.47
C VAL A 137 23.15 -30.45 5.04
N ARG A 138 23.47 -31.34 4.12
CA ARG A 138 22.59 -32.41 3.63
C ARG A 138 23.29 -33.74 3.66
N GLN A 139 22.56 -34.80 3.98
CA GLN A 139 23.07 -36.17 3.89
C GLN A 139 22.92 -36.67 2.45
N GLY A 140 24.03 -36.72 1.71
CA GLY A 140 24.09 -37.27 0.36
C GLY A 140 24.51 -38.75 0.34
N LEU A 141 24.50 -39.35 -0.85
CA LEU A 141 24.95 -40.74 -1.09
C LEU A 141 26.41 -40.99 -0.67
N PHE A 142 27.25 -39.95 -0.70
CA PHE A 142 28.68 -40.03 -0.43
C PHE A 142 29.08 -39.32 0.88
N GLY A 143 28.12 -39.16 1.80
CA GLY A 143 28.33 -38.47 3.08
C GLY A 143 27.73 -37.07 3.09
N TRP A 144 28.19 -36.24 4.03
CA TRP A 144 27.69 -34.88 4.20
C TRP A 144 28.08 -33.98 3.03
N GLU A 145 27.15 -33.16 2.57
CA GLU A 145 27.40 -32.13 1.57
C GLU A 145 26.82 -30.77 1.94
N MET A 146 27.50 -29.70 1.53
CA MET A 146 26.98 -28.34 1.49
C MET A 146 26.97 -27.87 0.04
N VAL A 147 25.80 -27.45 -0.46
CA VAL A 147 25.66 -26.91 -1.82
C VAL A 147 25.73 -25.39 -1.76
N HIS A 148 26.71 -24.79 -2.42
CA HIS A 148 26.95 -23.34 -2.41
C HIS A 148 26.98 -22.68 -1.02
N PRO A 149 27.78 -23.19 -0.07
CA PRO A 149 27.96 -22.51 1.21
C PRO A 149 28.76 -21.22 1.05
N ASN A 150 28.61 -20.31 2.01
CA ASN A 150 29.57 -19.23 2.21
C ASN A 150 30.85 -19.83 2.80
N TRP A 151 32.00 -19.47 2.26
CA TRP A 151 33.28 -19.98 2.77
C TRP A 151 34.35 -18.91 2.73
N ARG A 152 35.35 -19.06 3.60
CA ARG A 152 36.57 -18.27 3.61
C ARG A 152 37.74 -19.10 4.11
N VAL A 153 38.94 -18.78 3.63
CA VAL A 153 40.18 -19.30 4.19
C VAL A 153 40.42 -18.62 5.54
N VAL A 154 40.82 -19.39 6.54
CA VAL A 154 41.09 -18.92 7.91
C VAL A 154 42.42 -19.46 8.41
N ASP A 155 43.09 -18.68 9.26
CA ASP A 155 44.27 -19.14 9.99
C ASP A 155 43.87 -19.93 11.25
N VAL A 156 44.79 -20.74 11.79
CA VAL A 156 44.54 -21.66 12.93
C VAL A 156 43.98 -20.96 14.16
N GLU A 157 44.36 -19.71 14.40
CA GLU A 157 43.97 -18.94 15.59
C GLU A 157 42.95 -17.83 15.27
N GLU A 158 42.33 -17.86 14.09
CA GLU A 158 41.42 -16.77 13.72
C GLU A 158 40.14 -16.78 14.57
N PRO A 159 39.86 -15.69 15.32
CA PRO A 159 38.77 -15.68 16.28
C PRO A 159 37.40 -15.87 15.62
N LEU A 160 36.47 -16.46 16.38
CA LEU A 160 35.07 -16.49 16.00
C LEU A 160 34.43 -15.12 16.25
N PRO A 161 33.42 -14.74 15.46
CA PRO A 161 32.53 -13.63 15.81
C PRO A 161 32.00 -13.78 17.23
N GLN A 162 32.04 -12.70 18.02
CA GLN A 162 31.50 -12.67 19.37
C GLN A 162 29.98 -12.43 19.40
N THR A 163 29.43 -11.97 18.29
CA THR A 163 28.02 -11.64 18.09
C THR A 163 27.53 -12.33 16.84
N LEU A 164 26.21 -12.49 16.73
CA LEU A 164 25.60 -13.03 15.53
C LEU A 164 25.90 -12.15 14.31
N THR A 165 26.04 -12.78 13.15
CA THR A 165 26.31 -12.07 11.90
C THR A 165 25.00 -11.52 11.33
N PRO A 166 24.85 -10.20 11.14
CA PRO A 166 23.64 -9.63 10.56
C PRO A 166 23.57 -9.88 9.04
N VAL A 167 22.37 -10.19 8.56
CA VAL A 167 22.01 -10.26 7.13
C VAL A 167 21.04 -9.16 6.80
N TYR A 168 21.46 -8.19 5.99
CA TYR A 168 20.68 -7.01 5.64
C TYR A 168 19.85 -7.22 4.37
N PRO A 169 18.68 -6.57 4.24
CA PRO A 169 18.04 -6.42 2.94
C PRO A 169 19.00 -5.78 1.92
N THR A 170 19.03 -6.30 0.69
CA THR A 170 19.99 -5.85 -0.33
C THR A 170 19.42 -5.92 -1.76
N THR A 171 20.11 -5.31 -2.72
CA THR A 171 19.79 -5.32 -4.16
C THR A 171 21.01 -5.79 -4.97
N ALA A 172 20.78 -6.11 -6.25
CA ALA A 172 21.85 -6.54 -7.15
C ALA A 172 23.03 -5.55 -7.16
N GLY A 173 24.23 -6.06 -6.89
CA GLY A 173 25.46 -5.28 -6.86
C GLY A 173 25.83 -4.68 -5.50
N VAL A 174 25.09 -4.98 -4.42
CA VAL A 174 25.42 -4.53 -3.05
C VAL A 174 25.70 -5.75 -2.14
N PRO A 175 26.96 -6.12 -1.91
CA PRO A 175 27.29 -7.29 -1.08
C PRO A 175 27.09 -7.01 0.41
N GLN A 176 26.79 -8.07 1.19
CA GLN A 176 26.61 -7.99 2.66
C GLN A 176 27.83 -7.40 3.37
N SER A 177 29.04 -7.72 2.92
CA SER A 177 30.29 -7.20 3.49
C SER A 177 30.41 -5.68 3.36
N TYR A 178 29.88 -5.11 2.27
CA TYR A 178 29.83 -3.67 2.07
C TYR A 178 28.80 -3.01 3.00
N LEU A 179 27.60 -3.60 3.13
CA LEU A 179 26.56 -3.11 4.04
C LEU A 179 27.03 -3.14 5.50
N ARG A 180 27.61 -4.25 5.97
CA ARG A 180 28.16 -4.36 7.33
C ARG A 180 29.17 -3.27 7.64
N LYS A 181 30.10 -2.99 6.71
CA LYS A 181 31.10 -1.91 6.85
C LYS A 181 30.42 -0.53 6.88
N ALA A 182 29.47 -0.28 5.99
CA ALA A 182 28.74 0.98 5.93
C ALA A 182 27.96 1.25 7.23
N VAL A 183 27.22 0.24 7.72
CA VAL A 183 26.47 0.29 8.97
C VAL A 183 27.38 0.55 10.17
N HIS A 184 28.44 -0.25 10.33
CA HIS A 184 29.38 -0.07 11.43
C HIS A 184 29.99 1.35 11.42
N SER A 185 30.34 1.85 10.25
CA SER A 185 30.88 3.18 10.08
C SER A 185 29.86 4.28 10.42
N ALA A 186 28.60 4.12 10.01
CA ALA A 186 27.52 5.06 10.33
C ALA A 186 27.22 5.09 11.84
N LEU A 187 27.11 3.94 12.50
CA LEU A 187 26.86 3.84 13.95
C LEU A 187 27.91 4.57 14.80
N ASN A 188 29.15 4.67 14.30
CA ASN A 188 30.24 5.38 14.96
C ASN A 188 30.30 6.88 14.63
N ARG A 189 29.73 7.31 13.50
CA ARG A 189 29.64 8.73 13.13
C ARG A 189 28.43 9.45 13.72
N LEU A 190 27.37 8.70 14.02
CA LEU A 190 26.13 9.26 14.53
C LEU A 190 26.34 9.95 15.87
N ASN A 191 25.80 11.17 15.98
CA ASN A 191 25.62 11.84 17.25
C ASN A 191 24.31 11.37 17.89
N TRP A 192 24.42 10.53 18.91
CA TRP A 192 23.29 9.91 19.57
C TRP A 192 22.63 10.89 20.53
N HIS A 193 21.34 11.08 20.34
CA HIS A 193 20.46 11.76 21.27
C HIS A 193 19.17 10.96 21.34
N ASP A 194 18.68 10.74 22.56
CA ASP A 194 17.43 10.03 22.72
C ASP A 194 16.26 10.95 22.35
N THR A 195 15.36 10.44 21.52
CA THR A 195 14.15 11.16 21.09
C THR A 195 13.06 11.15 22.15
N VAL A 196 13.19 10.28 23.16
CA VAL A 196 12.23 10.08 24.24
C VAL A 196 12.83 10.57 25.56
N PRO A 197 12.13 11.42 26.33
CA PRO A 197 12.62 11.87 27.62
C PRO A 197 12.90 10.72 28.59
N GLN A 198 13.96 10.84 29.40
CA GLN A 198 14.41 9.79 30.33
C GLN A 198 13.31 9.30 31.30
N ALA A 199 12.39 10.19 31.70
CA ALA A 199 11.26 9.84 32.55
C ALA A 199 10.32 8.82 31.89
N GLU A 200 10.06 8.96 30.59
CA GLU A 200 9.19 8.05 29.84
C GLU A 200 9.89 6.73 29.54
N LEU A 201 11.21 6.75 29.27
CA LEU A 201 11.99 5.52 29.16
C LEU A 201 11.91 4.67 30.42
N THR A 202 12.07 5.31 31.57
CA THR A 202 11.99 4.66 32.90
C THR A 202 10.59 4.10 33.14
N ARG A 203 9.55 4.91 32.88
CA ARG A 203 8.14 4.53 33.06
C ARG A 203 7.73 3.32 32.21
N HIS A 204 8.24 3.22 30.99
CA HIS A 204 7.86 2.16 30.05
C HIS A 204 8.85 0.98 30.01
N HIS A 205 9.90 1.03 30.83
CA HIS A 205 11.00 0.05 30.86
C HIS A 205 11.64 -0.13 29.47
N LEU A 206 11.94 0.99 28.82
CA LEU A 206 12.54 1.02 27.49
C LEU A 206 14.06 1.24 27.60
N PRO A 207 14.88 0.43 26.91
CA PRO A 207 16.31 0.68 26.81
C PRO A 207 16.60 1.96 26.00
N ASP A 208 17.79 2.53 26.19
CA ASP A 208 18.32 3.66 25.40
C ASP A 208 18.38 3.36 23.90
N LEU A 209 18.22 4.39 23.06
CA LEU A 209 18.20 4.26 21.61
C LEU A 209 19.51 3.72 21.04
N GLN A 210 20.65 4.29 21.44
CA GLN A 210 21.97 3.91 20.95
C GLN A 210 22.27 2.46 21.30
N ALA A 211 22.03 2.07 22.56
CA ALA A 211 22.21 0.70 23.01
C ALA A 211 21.33 -0.28 22.24
N SER A 212 20.07 0.09 21.98
CA SER A 212 19.11 -0.74 21.25
C SER A 212 19.52 -0.97 19.80
N VAL A 213 19.84 0.10 19.06
CA VAL A 213 20.23 0.00 17.65
C VAL A 213 21.53 -0.79 17.52
N ARG A 214 22.53 -0.53 18.36
CA ARG A 214 23.81 -1.27 18.34
C ARG A 214 23.61 -2.76 18.62
N LEU A 215 22.77 -3.10 19.60
CA LEU A 215 22.45 -4.50 19.90
C LEU A 215 21.78 -5.19 18.71
N LEU A 216 20.86 -4.52 18.00
CA LEU A 216 20.21 -5.11 16.84
C LEU A 216 21.16 -5.31 15.65
N HIS A 217 22.26 -4.57 15.56
CA HIS A 217 23.27 -4.83 14.52
C HIS A 217 24.30 -5.90 14.90
N ALA A 218 24.51 -6.11 16.20
CA ALA A 218 25.49 -7.07 16.72
C ALA A 218 24.96 -7.77 18.00
N PRO A 219 23.89 -8.57 17.90
CA PRO A 219 23.30 -9.19 19.09
C PRO A 219 24.15 -10.38 19.57
N PRO A 220 24.23 -10.62 20.89
CA PRO A 220 24.82 -11.86 21.40
C PRO A 220 23.96 -13.06 21.02
N ALA A 221 24.54 -14.25 20.89
CA ALA A 221 23.82 -15.46 20.50
C ALA A 221 22.60 -15.78 21.41
N LEU A 222 22.70 -15.46 22.70
CA LEU A 222 21.62 -15.65 23.67
C LEU A 222 20.37 -14.81 23.37
N ALA A 223 20.49 -13.72 22.62
CA ALA A 223 19.37 -12.85 22.27
C ALA A 223 18.52 -13.42 21.12
N LEU A 224 19.03 -14.39 20.33
CA LEU A 224 18.37 -14.89 19.11
C LEU A 224 16.93 -15.36 19.34
N PRO A 225 16.61 -16.19 20.35
CA PRO A 225 15.24 -16.67 20.56
C PRO A 225 14.24 -15.52 20.81
N ALA A 226 14.65 -14.47 21.52
CA ALA A 226 13.81 -13.31 21.79
C ALA A 226 13.69 -12.39 20.55
N LEU A 227 14.75 -12.30 19.74
CA LEU A 227 14.73 -11.53 18.49
C LEU A 227 13.84 -12.16 17.43
N ASP A 228 13.86 -13.50 17.30
CA ASP A 228 13.08 -14.26 16.32
C ASP A 228 11.58 -14.09 16.51
N VAL A 229 11.11 -14.06 17.76
CA VAL A 229 9.69 -13.82 18.09
C VAL A 229 9.35 -12.33 18.24
N GLY A 230 10.31 -11.43 18.00
CA GLY A 230 10.08 -9.99 18.05
C GLY A 230 9.88 -9.41 19.46
N ALA A 231 10.30 -10.13 20.51
CA ALA A 231 10.05 -9.80 21.92
C ALA A 231 11.25 -9.13 22.62
N HIS A 232 12.40 -9.00 21.94
CA HIS A 232 13.58 -8.40 22.55
C HIS A 232 13.34 -6.92 22.92
N PRO A 233 13.79 -6.42 24.10
CA PRO A 233 13.58 -5.03 24.52
C PRO A 233 14.07 -3.99 23.51
N ALA A 234 15.18 -4.25 22.82
CA ALA A 234 15.69 -3.39 21.75
C ALA A 234 14.73 -3.28 20.55
N GLN A 235 14.06 -4.37 20.16
CA GLN A 235 13.01 -4.33 19.12
C GLN A 235 11.78 -3.60 19.62
N ARG A 236 11.38 -3.83 20.89
CA ARG A 236 10.27 -3.10 21.52
C ARG A 236 10.55 -1.60 21.56
N ARG A 237 11.79 -1.18 21.81
CA ARG A 237 12.21 0.21 21.76
C ARG A 237 12.00 0.84 20.39
N LEU A 238 12.45 0.20 19.32
CA LEU A 238 12.25 0.74 17.97
C LEU A 238 10.78 0.76 17.55
N LYS A 239 10.01 -0.29 17.89
CA LYS A 239 8.55 -0.32 17.69
C LYS A 239 7.87 0.85 18.43
N PHE A 240 8.30 1.15 19.66
CA PHE A 240 7.78 2.27 20.43
C PHE A 240 8.10 3.60 19.75
N ASP A 241 9.35 3.83 19.36
CA ASP A 241 9.77 5.08 18.72
C ASP A 241 9.01 5.32 17.40
N GLU A 242 8.84 4.27 16.58
CA GLU A 242 8.07 4.34 15.34
C GLU A 242 6.59 4.70 15.59
N LEU A 243 5.94 4.01 16.52
CA LEU A 243 4.55 4.28 16.88
C LEU A 243 4.38 5.66 17.53
N LEU A 244 5.32 6.08 18.38
CA LEU A 244 5.28 7.41 19.00
C LEU A 244 5.44 8.50 17.96
N ALA A 245 6.43 8.39 17.06
CA ALA A 245 6.63 9.35 15.97
C ALA A 245 5.37 9.46 15.10
N GLN A 246 4.75 8.33 14.80
CA GLN A 246 3.49 8.27 14.07
C GLN A 246 2.34 8.96 14.82
N GLN A 247 2.17 8.72 16.14
CA GLN A 247 1.15 9.40 16.96
C GLN A 247 1.40 10.92 17.07
N LEU A 248 2.66 11.33 17.24
CA LEU A 248 3.03 12.75 17.33
C LEU A 248 2.75 13.48 16.00
N ALA A 249 3.12 12.88 14.86
CA ALA A 249 2.82 13.45 13.55
C ALA A 249 1.31 13.64 13.35
N GLN A 250 0.49 12.72 13.87
CA GLN A 250 -0.97 12.80 13.79
C GLN A 250 -1.55 13.89 14.67
N GLN A 251 -1.06 14.03 15.90
CA GLN A 251 -1.46 15.11 16.79
C GLN A 251 -1.05 16.47 16.23
N GLN A 252 0.14 16.59 15.64
CA GLN A 252 0.56 17.81 14.94
C GLN A 252 -0.36 18.12 13.76
N ALA A 253 -0.71 17.12 12.94
CA ALA A 253 -1.66 17.30 11.84
C ALA A 253 -3.06 17.72 12.34
N ARG A 254 -3.54 17.13 13.44
CA ARG A 254 -4.82 17.49 14.10
C ARG A 254 -4.80 18.93 14.61
N ALA A 255 -3.75 19.31 15.33
CA ALA A 255 -3.57 20.67 15.85
C ALA A 255 -3.50 21.71 14.71
N ALA A 256 -2.78 21.41 13.63
CA ALA A 256 -2.72 22.27 12.46
C ALA A 256 -4.10 22.44 11.79
N ARG A 257 -4.95 21.41 11.79
CA ARG A 257 -6.32 21.49 11.27
C ARG A 257 -7.28 22.25 12.16
N GLN A 258 -7.12 22.19 13.48
CA GLN A 258 -7.93 22.97 14.42
C GLN A 258 -7.78 24.48 14.22
N GLN A 259 -6.70 24.92 13.58
CA GLN A 259 -6.49 26.32 13.18
C GLN A 259 -7.30 26.69 11.92
N TRP A 260 -7.80 25.72 11.16
CA TRP A 260 -8.62 25.96 9.99
C TRP A 260 -10.08 26.12 10.37
N LYS A 261 -10.80 26.89 9.57
CA LYS A 261 -12.23 27.12 9.75
C LYS A 261 -13.00 26.36 8.67
N ALA A 262 -14.15 25.82 9.04
CA ALA A 262 -15.10 25.17 8.14
C ALA A 262 -16.49 25.79 8.32
N PRO A 263 -17.36 25.68 7.31
CA PRO A 263 -18.73 26.14 7.43
C PRO A 263 -19.53 25.23 8.38
N PRO A 264 -20.06 25.72 9.52
CA PRO A 264 -20.88 24.90 10.40
C PRO A 264 -22.21 24.54 9.71
N MET A 265 -22.55 23.26 9.71
CA MET A 265 -23.76 22.70 9.11
C MET A 265 -24.59 21.97 10.18
N PRO A 266 -25.35 22.68 11.02
CA PRO A 266 -26.20 22.03 12.00
C PRO A 266 -27.30 21.21 11.30
N ASP A 267 -27.68 20.08 11.89
CA ASP A 267 -28.68 19.14 11.34
C ASP A 267 -30.12 19.71 11.33
N GLY A 268 -30.33 20.88 11.96
CA GLY A 268 -31.63 21.57 12.00
C GLY A 268 -32.67 20.92 12.93
N GLY A 269 -32.56 19.61 13.21
CA GLY A 269 -33.31 18.88 14.24
C GLY A 269 -34.83 18.74 14.02
N GLY A 270 -35.37 19.26 12.91
CA GLY A 270 -36.79 19.20 12.56
C GLY A 270 -37.16 18.00 11.69
N VAL A 271 -38.44 17.62 11.70
CA VAL A 271 -38.98 16.52 10.87
C VAL A 271 -39.05 16.91 9.38
N GLU A 272 -39.04 18.21 9.08
CA GLU A 272 -39.08 18.76 7.71
C GLU A 272 -37.69 18.98 7.10
N THR A 273 -36.62 18.61 7.80
CA THR A 273 -35.27 18.78 7.26
C THR A 273 -35.01 17.80 6.12
N LEU A 274 -34.17 18.18 5.15
CA LEU A 274 -33.82 17.30 4.03
C LEU A 274 -33.26 15.92 4.49
N PRO A 275 -32.41 15.82 5.54
CA PRO A 275 -32.02 14.52 6.11
C PRO A 275 -33.22 13.68 6.59
N ALA A 276 -34.19 14.29 7.28
CA ALA A 276 -35.37 13.60 7.78
C ALA A 276 -36.28 13.11 6.63
N LEU A 277 -36.50 13.97 5.63
CA LEU A 277 -37.26 13.63 4.42
C LEU A 277 -36.58 12.51 3.62
N LEU A 278 -35.26 12.56 3.47
CA LEU A 278 -34.49 11.50 2.83
C LEU A 278 -34.61 10.17 3.59
N ARG A 279 -34.50 10.21 4.92
CA ARG A 279 -34.63 9.01 5.76
C ARG A 279 -36.02 8.37 5.65
N ALA A 280 -37.07 9.17 5.46
CA ALA A 280 -38.42 8.70 5.22
C ALA A 280 -38.65 8.16 3.79
N ALA A 281 -37.92 8.69 2.78
CA ALA A 281 -38.07 8.29 1.38
C ALA A 281 -37.34 6.98 1.02
N ILE A 282 -36.33 6.59 1.79
CA ILE A 282 -35.52 5.39 1.51
C ILE A 282 -36.32 4.12 1.85
N PRO A 283 -36.33 3.08 0.98
CA PRO A 283 -37.18 1.90 1.13
C PRO A 283 -36.67 0.86 2.15
N PHE A 284 -35.79 1.24 3.06
CA PHE A 284 -35.21 0.34 4.08
C PHE A 284 -34.85 1.11 5.35
N SER A 285 -34.86 0.41 6.48
CA SER A 285 -34.39 0.96 7.76
C SER A 285 -32.86 0.87 7.87
N LEU A 286 -32.27 1.89 8.47
CA LEU A 286 -30.84 1.90 8.75
C LEU A 286 -30.50 0.94 9.90
N THR A 287 -29.31 0.36 9.86
CA THR A 287 -28.78 -0.44 10.97
C THR A 287 -28.30 0.46 12.11
N ALA A 288 -28.21 -0.06 13.33
CA ALA A 288 -27.66 0.69 14.47
C ALA A 288 -26.24 1.23 14.21
N ALA A 289 -25.42 0.49 13.45
CA ALA A 289 -24.08 0.93 13.05
C ALA A 289 -24.13 2.10 12.06
N GLN A 290 -25.08 2.09 11.10
CA GLN A 290 -25.29 3.20 10.18
C GLN A 290 -25.80 4.45 10.92
N GLU A 291 -26.76 4.30 11.82
CA GLU A 291 -27.29 5.39 12.65
C GLU A 291 -26.19 6.06 13.49
N ARG A 292 -25.33 5.25 14.14
CA ARG A 292 -24.16 5.74 14.87
C ARG A 292 -23.22 6.53 13.95
N CYS A 293 -22.88 6.01 12.78
CA CYS A 293 -22.01 6.70 11.83
C CYS A 293 -22.62 8.01 11.33
N VAL A 294 -23.93 8.04 11.05
CA VAL A 294 -24.67 9.26 10.69
C VAL A 294 -24.58 10.29 11.80
N ALA A 295 -24.83 9.91 13.05
CA ALA A 295 -24.76 10.81 14.19
C ALA A 295 -23.34 11.38 14.42
N GLU A 296 -22.30 10.55 14.30
CA GLU A 296 -20.90 10.98 14.40
C GLU A 296 -20.54 12.01 13.31
N ILE A 297 -20.93 11.73 12.05
CA ILE A 297 -20.71 12.65 10.93
C ILE A 297 -21.51 13.94 11.11
N ALA A 298 -22.77 13.84 11.52
CA ALA A 298 -23.63 15.01 11.73
C ALA A 298 -23.10 15.95 12.82
N ALA A 299 -22.61 15.37 13.93
CA ALA A 299 -21.96 16.13 14.99
C ALA A 299 -20.69 16.84 14.49
N ASP A 300 -19.91 16.20 13.63
CA ASP A 300 -18.71 16.79 13.06
C ASP A 300 -19.01 17.91 12.05
N LEU A 301 -20.02 17.73 11.20
CA LEU A 301 -20.48 18.73 10.24
C LEU A 301 -21.00 19.99 10.93
N ALA A 302 -21.56 19.86 12.14
CA ALA A 302 -22.03 21.02 12.91
C ALA A 302 -20.90 21.90 13.48
N ARG A 303 -19.64 21.42 13.50
CA ARG A 303 -18.51 22.16 14.09
C ARG A 303 -17.90 23.17 13.10
N PRO A 304 -17.35 24.30 13.60
CA PRO A 304 -16.68 25.29 12.75
C PRO A 304 -15.25 24.87 12.33
N VAL A 305 -14.88 23.60 12.49
CA VAL A 305 -13.55 23.05 12.20
C VAL A 305 -13.71 21.95 11.14
N PRO A 306 -12.80 21.83 10.16
CA PRO A 306 -12.96 20.86 9.07
C PRO A 306 -13.02 19.43 9.59
N MET A 307 -14.11 18.73 9.26
CA MET A 307 -14.22 17.28 9.47
C MET A 307 -13.30 16.57 8.48
N HIS A 308 -12.47 15.66 8.96
CA HIS A 308 -11.66 14.76 8.14
C HIS A 308 -11.93 13.34 8.63
N ARG A 309 -12.88 12.65 8.00
CA ARG A 309 -13.39 11.37 8.52
C ARG A 309 -13.34 10.28 7.46
N LEU A 310 -12.93 9.08 7.87
CA LEU A 310 -13.01 7.85 7.09
C LEU A 310 -14.22 7.03 7.56
N LEU A 311 -15.20 6.87 6.67
CA LEU A 311 -16.30 5.92 6.82
C LEU A 311 -15.88 4.57 6.22
N GLN A 312 -15.67 3.61 7.12
CA GLN A 312 -15.25 2.26 6.79
C GLN A 312 -16.41 1.28 6.94
N GLY A 313 -16.52 0.34 6.04
CA GLY A 313 -17.44 -0.79 6.17
C GLY A 313 -17.43 -1.63 4.91
N ASP A 314 -17.75 -2.91 5.03
CA ASP A 314 -17.66 -3.86 3.92
C ASP A 314 -18.48 -3.42 2.69
N VAL A 315 -18.18 -4.00 1.52
CA VAL A 315 -19.02 -3.80 0.32
C VAL A 315 -20.47 -4.17 0.65
N GLY A 316 -21.42 -3.26 0.37
CA GLY A 316 -22.83 -3.46 0.70
C GLY A 316 -23.25 -3.15 2.13
N SER A 317 -22.34 -2.69 3.00
CA SER A 317 -22.66 -2.25 4.37
C SER A 317 -23.53 -0.98 4.46
N GLY A 318 -23.83 -0.33 3.32
CA GLY A 318 -24.65 0.88 3.26
C GLY A 318 -23.88 2.20 3.42
N LYS A 319 -22.58 2.24 3.12
CA LYS A 319 -21.79 3.49 3.11
C LYS A 319 -22.47 4.62 2.32
N THR A 320 -23.06 4.29 1.17
CA THR A 320 -23.76 5.25 0.30
C THR A 320 -24.94 5.94 1.00
N VAL A 321 -25.71 5.25 1.86
CA VAL A 321 -26.83 5.90 2.57
C VAL A 321 -26.34 6.88 3.63
N VAL A 322 -25.26 6.53 4.35
CA VAL A 322 -24.62 7.41 5.31
C VAL A 322 -24.07 8.67 4.61
N ALA A 323 -23.42 8.51 3.45
CA ALA A 323 -22.96 9.63 2.63
C ALA A 323 -24.10 10.48 2.07
N ALA A 324 -25.23 9.87 1.68
CA ALA A 324 -26.41 10.60 1.21
C ALA A 324 -27.00 11.49 2.31
N LEU A 325 -27.09 10.99 3.55
CA LEU A 325 -27.58 11.76 4.70
C LEU A 325 -26.62 12.91 5.06
N ALA A 326 -25.31 12.68 5.02
CA ALA A 326 -24.32 13.74 5.20
C ALA A 326 -24.43 14.84 4.12
N ALA A 327 -24.63 14.45 2.85
CA ALA A 327 -24.87 15.37 1.75
C ALA A 327 -26.18 16.15 1.97
N ALA A 328 -27.26 15.48 2.38
CA ALA A 328 -28.54 16.12 2.69
C ALA A 328 -28.41 17.18 3.79
N GLN A 329 -27.62 16.92 4.84
CA GLN A 329 -27.37 17.89 5.91
C GLN A 329 -26.61 19.12 5.39
N ALA A 330 -25.56 18.91 4.57
CA ALA A 330 -24.84 20.02 3.95
C ALA A 330 -25.74 20.89 3.06
N ILE A 331 -26.59 20.24 2.27
CA ILE A 331 -27.54 20.90 1.37
C ILE A 331 -28.62 21.66 2.15
N ALA A 332 -29.15 21.08 3.23
CA ALA A 332 -30.09 21.75 4.13
C ALA A 332 -29.47 23.00 4.78
N ALA A 333 -28.18 22.96 5.09
CA ALA A 333 -27.43 24.12 5.60
C ALA A 333 -27.07 25.15 4.51
N GLY A 334 -27.51 24.95 3.25
CA GLY A 334 -27.30 25.86 2.14
C GLY A 334 -25.95 25.71 1.43
N TRP A 335 -25.23 24.63 1.68
CA TRP A 335 -23.92 24.33 1.07
C TRP A 335 -24.04 23.27 -0.02
N GLN A 336 -23.21 23.38 -1.04
CA GLN A 336 -23.07 22.33 -2.05
C GLN A 336 -22.28 21.16 -1.48
N CYS A 337 -22.57 19.96 -1.99
CA CYS A 337 -21.83 18.74 -1.75
C CYS A 337 -21.22 18.24 -3.07
N ALA A 338 -19.97 17.77 -3.02
CA ALA A 338 -19.34 17.07 -4.13
C ALA A 338 -19.10 15.61 -3.74
N LEU A 339 -19.45 14.64 -4.59
CA LEU A 339 -19.13 13.24 -4.39
C LEU A 339 -18.32 12.70 -5.58
N MET A 340 -17.18 12.12 -5.24
CA MET A 340 -16.21 11.59 -6.19
C MET A 340 -16.09 10.08 -6.05
N ALA A 341 -16.02 9.38 -7.19
CA ALA A 341 -15.69 7.96 -7.23
C ALA A 341 -14.46 7.69 -8.14
N PRO A 342 -13.75 6.57 -7.95
CA PRO A 342 -12.51 6.29 -8.64
C PRO A 342 -12.69 6.02 -10.14
N THR A 343 -13.82 5.40 -10.51
CA THR A 343 -14.13 5.02 -11.88
C THR A 343 -15.41 5.69 -12.33
N GLU A 344 -15.52 5.90 -13.64
CA GLU A 344 -16.74 6.45 -14.24
C GLU A 344 -17.97 5.56 -13.97
N ILE A 345 -17.78 4.25 -13.95
CA ILE A 345 -18.86 3.28 -13.73
C ILE A 345 -19.42 3.44 -12.32
N LEU A 346 -18.56 3.45 -11.29
CA LEU A 346 -18.99 3.61 -9.90
C LEU A 346 -19.59 5.00 -9.66
N ALA A 347 -18.99 6.04 -10.23
CA ALA A 347 -19.52 7.39 -10.13
C ALA A 347 -20.92 7.49 -10.78
N ALA A 348 -21.16 6.84 -11.92
CA ALA A 348 -22.46 6.82 -12.59
C ALA A 348 -23.51 6.03 -11.78
N GLN A 349 -23.10 4.92 -11.13
CA GLN A 349 -23.96 4.16 -10.23
C GLN A 349 -24.41 5.00 -9.03
N HIS A 350 -23.48 5.69 -8.37
CA HIS A 350 -23.80 6.62 -7.29
C HIS A 350 -24.69 7.75 -7.77
N ALA A 351 -24.41 8.31 -8.95
CA ALA A 351 -25.20 9.40 -9.51
C ALA A 351 -26.66 9.02 -9.71
N ARG A 352 -26.91 7.84 -10.30
CA ARG A 352 -28.27 7.33 -10.48
C ARG A 352 -28.97 7.11 -9.14
N LYS A 353 -28.33 6.36 -8.24
CA LYS A 353 -28.91 6.02 -6.94
C LYS A 353 -29.21 7.24 -6.06
N LEU A 354 -28.32 8.24 -6.07
CA LEU A 354 -28.52 9.48 -5.30
C LEU A 354 -29.55 10.39 -5.96
N ALA A 355 -29.60 10.45 -7.30
CA ALA A 355 -30.64 11.19 -8.01
C ALA A 355 -32.03 10.61 -7.70
N ASP A 356 -32.18 9.29 -7.74
CA ASP A 356 -33.44 8.59 -7.41
C ASP A 356 -33.96 8.93 -6.00
N TRP A 357 -33.07 9.21 -5.05
CA TRP A 357 -33.43 9.56 -3.68
C TRP A 357 -33.61 11.07 -3.43
N LEU A 358 -32.79 11.91 -4.07
CA LEU A 358 -32.67 13.33 -3.73
C LEU A 358 -33.45 14.25 -4.68
N GLU A 359 -33.56 13.92 -5.97
CA GLU A 359 -34.31 14.75 -6.93
C GLU A 359 -35.81 14.86 -6.58
N PRO A 360 -36.50 13.80 -6.12
CA PRO A 360 -37.88 13.91 -5.64
C PRO A 360 -38.05 14.87 -4.45
N LEU A 361 -36.97 15.13 -3.71
CA LEU A 361 -36.94 16.05 -2.57
C LEU A 361 -36.53 17.47 -2.96
N GLY A 362 -36.44 17.78 -4.26
CA GLY A 362 -36.11 19.11 -4.78
C GLY A 362 -34.61 19.41 -4.85
N VAL A 363 -33.75 18.41 -4.68
CA VAL A 363 -32.30 18.55 -4.81
C VAL A 363 -31.90 18.36 -6.27
N ARG A 364 -31.23 19.35 -6.85
CA ARG A 364 -30.70 19.27 -8.21
C ARG A 364 -29.31 18.66 -8.20
N VAL A 365 -29.16 17.57 -8.96
CA VAL A 365 -27.92 16.84 -9.12
C VAL A 365 -27.25 17.22 -10.44
N ALA A 366 -25.94 17.46 -10.42
CA ALA A 366 -25.11 17.64 -11.62
C ALA A 366 -24.10 16.50 -11.76
N TRP A 367 -23.97 15.98 -12.98
CA TRP A 367 -23.03 14.94 -13.34
C TRP A 367 -21.81 15.51 -14.08
N LEU A 368 -20.60 15.16 -13.63
CA LEU A 368 -19.33 15.55 -14.24
C LEU A 368 -18.45 14.32 -14.52
N SER A 369 -18.33 13.97 -15.80
CA SER A 369 -17.49 12.88 -16.30
C SER A 369 -16.58 13.34 -17.45
N GLY A 370 -15.52 12.56 -17.69
CA GLY A 370 -14.65 12.74 -18.86
C GLY A 370 -15.30 12.28 -20.18
N SER A 371 -16.39 11.52 -20.13
CA SER A 371 -17.09 10.98 -21.30
C SER A 371 -18.20 11.89 -21.86
N GLN A 372 -18.54 12.98 -21.15
CA GLN A 372 -19.59 13.90 -21.58
C GLN A 372 -19.16 14.71 -22.80
N SER A 373 -20.12 15.07 -23.64
CA SER A 373 -19.88 16.04 -24.70
C SER A 373 -19.49 17.40 -24.10
N LYS A 374 -18.77 18.22 -24.88
CA LYS A 374 -18.34 19.55 -24.45
C LYS A 374 -19.53 20.40 -23.95
N LYS A 375 -20.67 20.36 -24.65
CA LYS A 375 -21.87 21.11 -24.32
C LYS A 375 -22.51 20.67 -23.00
N GLU A 376 -22.64 19.36 -22.77
CA GLU A 376 -23.18 18.81 -21.51
C GLU A 376 -22.28 19.16 -20.33
N ARG A 377 -20.96 19.03 -20.52
CA ARG A 377 -19.97 19.38 -19.50
C ARG A 377 -20.02 20.86 -19.16
N GLU A 378 -20.09 21.75 -20.15
CA GLU A 378 -20.21 23.19 -19.92
C GLU A 378 -21.48 23.54 -19.15
N ALA A 379 -22.62 22.93 -19.48
CA ALA A 379 -23.87 23.12 -18.73
C ALA A 379 -23.74 22.66 -17.27
N ALA A 380 -23.17 21.47 -17.02
CA ALA A 380 -22.95 20.96 -15.67
C ALA A 380 -22.00 21.86 -14.85
N LEU A 381 -20.93 22.38 -15.47
CA LEU A 381 -20.02 23.34 -14.85
C LEU A 381 -20.71 24.64 -14.48
N GLN A 382 -21.61 25.16 -15.33
CA GLN A 382 -22.41 26.35 -15.03
C GLN A 382 -23.37 26.13 -13.86
N LEU A 383 -23.99 24.95 -13.77
CA LEU A 383 -24.86 24.58 -12.64
C LEU A 383 -24.09 24.50 -11.33
N ALA A 384 -22.88 23.93 -11.35
CA ALA A 384 -22.00 23.87 -10.18
C ALA A 384 -21.56 25.28 -9.75
N ALA A 385 -21.11 26.11 -10.69
CA ALA A 385 -20.59 27.44 -10.42
C ALA A 385 -21.67 28.44 -9.96
N SER A 386 -22.90 28.31 -10.47
CA SER A 386 -24.04 29.14 -10.07
C SER A 386 -24.66 28.73 -8.72
N GLY A 387 -24.33 27.54 -8.22
CA GLY A 387 -24.96 26.98 -7.02
C GLY A 387 -26.33 26.33 -7.26
N GLN A 388 -26.82 26.31 -8.50
CA GLN A 388 -28.10 25.68 -8.84
C GLN A 388 -28.07 24.16 -8.65
N ALA A 389 -26.92 23.51 -8.83
CA ALA A 389 -26.73 22.12 -8.46
C ALA A 389 -26.23 22.02 -7.01
N GLN A 390 -27.04 21.47 -6.12
CA GLN A 390 -26.67 21.31 -4.71
C GLN A 390 -25.79 20.07 -4.49
N LEU A 391 -25.91 19.04 -5.35
CA LEU A 391 -25.04 17.87 -5.35
C LEU A 391 -24.33 17.73 -6.70
N VAL A 392 -23.00 17.62 -6.68
CA VAL A 392 -22.18 17.39 -7.87
C VAL A 392 -21.50 16.04 -7.77
N LEU A 393 -21.74 15.17 -8.75
CA LEU A 393 -21.30 13.77 -8.79
C LEU A 393 -20.38 13.53 -9.97
N GLY A 394 -19.33 12.72 -9.79
CA GLY A 394 -18.37 12.54 -10.86
C GLY A 394 -17.13 11.76 -10.50
N THR A 395 -16.20 11.73 -11.45
CA THR A 395 -14.87 11.15 -11.25
C THR A 395 -13.89 12.20 -10.73
N HIS A 396 -12.59 11.95 -10.85
CA HIS A 396 -11.54 12.92 -10.59
C HIS A 396 -11.65 14.19 -11.45
N ALA A 397 -12.52 14.20 -12.47
CA ALA A 397 -12.85 15.40 -13.23
C ALA A 397 -13.38 16.55 -12.33
N ILE A 398 -13.98 16.24 -11.17
CA ILE A 398 -14.50 17.25 -10.23
C ILE A 398 -13.40 18.15 -9.64
N ILE A 399 -12.18 17.64 -9.48
CA ILE A 399 -11.05 18.37 -8.85
C ILE A 399 -10.11 19.02 -9.86
N GLN A 400 -10.48 19.03 -11.13
CA GLN A 400 -9.72 19.76 -12.14
C GLN A 400 -9.92 21.26 -11.94
N ALA A 401 -8.89 22.06 -12.23
CA ALA A 401 -8.87 23.52 -12.02
C ALA A 401 -10.04 24.31 -12.65
N GLN A 402 -10.80 23.68 -13.54
CA GLN A 402 -11.92 24.27 -14.28
C GLN A 402 -13.25 24.20 -13.50
N VAL A 403 -13.36 23.34 -12.50
CA VAL A 403 -14.60 23.17 -11.72
C VAL A 403 -14.62 24.22 -10.62
N ARG A 404 -15.66 25.06 -10.63
CA ARG A 404 -15.90 26.07 -9.62
C ARG A 404 -17.25 25.80 -8.95
N PHE A 405 -17.29 26.01 -7.65
CA PHE A 405 -18.51 25.92 -6.85
C PHE A 405 -18.90 27.32 -6.38
N ALA A 406 -20.19 27.54 -6.16
CA ALA A 406 -20.65 28.77 -5.51
C ALA A 406 -20.28 28.75 -4.02
N ARG A 407 -20.61 27.64 -3.33
CA ARG A 407 -20.37 27.44 -1.89
C ARG A 407 -20.23 25.96 -1.56
N LEU A 408 -19.05 25.40 -1.76
CA LEU A 408 -18.78 24.02 -1.42
C LEU A 408 -18.50 23.87 0.07
N GLY A 409 -19.26 23.00 0.73
CA GLY A 409 -19.10 22.76 2.16
C GLY A 409 -18.80 21.32 2.54
N LEU A 410 -19.12 20.33 1.70
CA LEU A 410 -18.79 18.93 1.92
C LEU A 410 -18.22 18.29 0.65
N ALA A 411 -17.10 17.60 0.78
CA ALA A 411 -16.53 16.74 -0.25
C ALA A 411 -16.53 15.28 0.25
N ILE A 412 -17.09 14.39 -0.57
CA ILE A 412 -17.18 12.96 -0.32
C ILE A 412 -16.30 12.24 -1.34
N VAL A 413 -15.39 11.37 -0.89
CA VAL A 413 -14.51 10.60 -1.78
C VAL A 413 -14.71 9.11 -1.51
N ASP A 414 -15.22 8.38 -2.49
CA ASP A 414 -15.37 6.92 -2.40
C ASP A 414 -14.10 6.20 -2.86
N GLU A 415 -13.83 5.05 -2.24
CA GLU A 415 -12.67 4.19 -2.48
C GLU A 415 -11.32 4.92 -2.51
N GLN A 416 -11.07 5.65 -1.42
CA GLN A 416 -9.89 6.51 -1.25
C GLN A 416 -8.54 5.79 -1.48
N HIS A 417 -8.44 4.48 -1.26
CA HIS A 417 -7.18 3.73 -1.41
C HIS A 417 -6.59 3.82 -2.83
N ARG A 418 -7.42 4.11 -3.84
CA ARG A 418 -6.96 4.33 -5.23
C ARG A 418 -6.45 5.74 -5.51
N PHE A 419 -6.62 6.67 -4.56
CA PHE A 419 -6.23 8.07 -4.70
C PHE A 419 -4.88 8.33 -4.01
N GLY A 420 -3.88 8.72 -4.81
CA GLY A 420 -2.54 9.02 -4.32
C GLY A 420 -2.50 10.25 -3.40
N VAL A 421 -1.50 10.32 -2.52
CA VAL A 421 -1.30 11.44 -1.57
C VAL A 421 -1.33 12.82 -2.25
N ALA A 422 -0.70 12.93 -3.44
CA ALA A 422 -0.66 14.16 -4.22
C ALA A 422 -2.04 14.62 -4.73
N GLN A 423 -2.92 13.69 -5.08
CA GLN A 423 -4.28 14.00 -5.52
C GLN A 423 -5.14 14.49 -4.34
N ARG A 424 -4.89 14.00 -3.12
CA ARG A 424 -5.56 14.49 -1.90
C ARG A 424 -5.15 15.94 -1.57
N LEU A 425 -3.88 16.28 -1.74
CA LEU A 425 -3.38 17.65 -1.60
C LEU A 425 -3.97 18.57 -2.67
N ALA A 426 -3.97 18.15 -3.94
CA ALA A 426 -4.56 18.91 -5.04
C ALA A 426 -6.08 19.07 -4.89
N LEU A 427 -6.79 18.06 -4.38
CA LEU A 427 -8.20 18.14 -3.99
C LEU A 427 -8.37 19.23 -2.92
N ARG A 428 -7.57 19.22 -1.86
CA ARG A 428 -7.58 20.27 -0.84
C ARG A 428 -7.32 21.67 -1.41
N ASP A 429 -6.34 21.82 -2.29
CA ASP A 429 -5.98 23.11 -2.88
C ASP A 429 -7.02 23.61 -3.90
N SER A 430 -7.65 22.70 -4.64
CA SER A 430 -8.76 23.01 -5.55
C SER A 430 -10.03 23.40 -4.77
N LEU A 431 -10.34 22.68 -3.69
CA LEU A 431 -11.45 22.97 -2.80
C LEU A 431 -11.28 24.33 -2.10
N ARG A 432 -10.03 24.72 -1.78
CA ARG A 432 -9.67 26.06 -1.26
C ARG A 432 -9.90 27.18 -2.26
N ALA A 433 -9.65 26.91 -3.54
CA ALA A 433 -9.89 27.88 -4.61
C ALA A 433 -11.38 28.04 -4.95
N GLY A 434 -12.20 27.01 -4.67
CA GLY A 434 -13.64 26.99 -4.93
C GLY A 434 -14.50 27.74 -3.90
N THR A 435 -13.98 28.06 -2.71
CA THR A 435 -14.70 28.81 -1.65
C THR A 435 -14.36 30.30 -1.68
N GLN A 436 -14.70 30.99 -2.78
CA GLN A 436 -14.46 32.42 -3.07
C GLN A 436 -13.92 33.26 -1.89
N GLY A 437 -12.60 33.24 -1.65
CA GLY A 437 -11.92 34.13 -0.70
C GLY A 437 -12.36 34.05 0.77
N SER A 438 -13.25 33.12 1.15
CA SER A 438 -13.83 33.05 2.50
C SER A 438 -12.86 32.53 3.58
N GLY A 439 -11.75 31.91 3.17
CA GLY A 439 -10.81 31.24 4.08
C GLY A 439 -11.35 29.94 4.69
N LEU A 440 -12.59 29.54 4.37
CA LEU A 440 -13.22 28.32 4.85
C LEU A 440 -12.81 27.11 4.02
N GLN A 441 -12.59 25.98 4.71
CA GLN A 441 -12.36 24.67 4.11
C GLN A 441 -13.65 23.85 4.15
N PRO A 442 -13.98 23.11 3.10
CA PRO A 442 -15.08 22.14 3.18
C PRO A 442 -14.70 20.98 4.11
N HIS A 443 -15.73 20.37 4.68
CA HIS A 443 -15.63 19.08 5.36
C HIS A 443 -15.28 17.99 4.33
N LEU A 444 -14.51 16.99 4.76
CA LEU A 444 -14.04 15.87 3.95
C LEU A 444 -14.48 14.55 4.58
N LEU A 445 -15.33 13.82 3.86
CA LEU A 445 -15.74 12.46 4.16
C LEU A 445 -15.12 11.51 3.15
N MET A 446 -14.34 10.55 3.60
CA MET A 446 -13.76 9.52 2.75
C MET A 446 -14.43 8.19 3.05
N MET A 447 -14.65 7.37 2.03
CA MET A 447 -15.27 6.06 2.17
C MET A 447 -14.30 4.98 1.68
N SER A 448 -14.32 3.83 2.35
CA SER A 448 -13.57 2.67 1.91
C SER A 448 -14.34 1.39 2.21
N ALA A 449 -14.39 0.50 1.22
CA ALA A 449 -14.95 -0.83 1.41
C ALA A 449 -14.00 -1.83 2.07
N THR A 450 -12.69 -1.55 2.08
CA THR A 450 -11.72 -2.46 2.69
C THR A 450 -11.66 -2.20 4.19
N PRO A 451 -11.96 -3.21 5.03
CA PRO A 451 -11.81 -3.03 6.45
C PRO A 451 -10.32 -2.97 6.79
N ILE A 452 -9.79 -1.77 6.96
CA ILE A 452 -8.43 -1.55 7.45
C ILE A 452 -8.47 -1.79 8.97
N PRO A 453 -7.59 -2.66 9.53
CA PRO A 453 -7.49 -2.80 10.97
C PRO A 453 -7.36 -1.43 11.61
N ARG A 454 -8.12 -1.14 12.67
CA ARG A 454 -8.18 0.22 13.27
C ARG A 454 -6.79 0.77 13.59
N THR A 455 -5.87 -0.09 14.05
CA THR A 455 -4.47 0.26 14.32
C THR A 455 -3.71 0.64 13.05
N LEU A 456 -3.91 -0.08 11.95
CA LEU A 456 -3.33 0.24 10.64
C LEU A 456 -3.97 1.49 10.03
N ALA A 457 -5.28 1.70 10.23
CA ALA A 457 -5.97 2.91 9.78
C ALA A 457 -5.45 4.14 10.52
N MET A 458 -5.29 4.01 11.85
CA MET A 458 -4.60 5.01 12.65
C MET A 458 -3.17 5.21 12.17
N ALA A 459 -2.42 4.17 11.80
CA ALA A 459 -1.05 4.32 11.31
C ALA A 459 -0.93 5.03 9.95
N LEU A 460 -1.66 4.54 8.95
CA LEU A 460 -1.58 4.99 7.56
C LEU A 460 -2.36 6.27 7.27
N PHE A 461 -3.43 6.52 8.03
CA PHE A 461 -4.38 7.61 7.79
C PHE A 461 -4.69 8.40 9.07
N GLY A 462 -3.80 8.42 10.06
CA GLY A 462 -4.15 8.98 11.38
C GLY A 462 -4.34 10.50 11.42
N ASP A 463 -4.33 11.17 10.27
CA ASP A 463 -4.94 12.49 10.12
C ASP A 463 -6.47 12.43 9.99
N LEU A 464 -7.11 11.25 10.00
CA LEU A 464 -8.55 11.04 9.90
C LEU A 464 -9.15 10.49 11.20
N ASP A 465 -10.36 10.92 11.51
CA ASP A 465 -11.24 10.22 12.45
C ASP A 465 -11.92 9.05 11.72
N VAL A 466 -12.21 7.95 12.40
CA VAL A 466 -12.74 6.72 11.76
C VAL A 466 -14.12 6.40 12.32
N SER A 467 -15.09 6.25 11.42
CA SER A 467 -16.41 5.65 11.69
C SER A 467 -16.49 4.30 11.02
N THR A 468 -16.91 3.26 11.74
CA THR A 468 -17.00 1.89 11.20
C THR A 468 -18.44 1.39 11.22
N ILE A 469 -18.91 0.93 10.06
CA ILE A 469 -20.12 0.12 9.91
C ILE A 469 -19.72 -1.34 10.06
N ASP A 470 -19.86 -1.86 11.27
CA ASP A 470 -19.45 -3.21 11.71
C ASP A 470 -20.54 -4.28 11.53
N THR A 471 -21.70 -3.90 10.99
CA THR A 471 -22.83 -4.80 10.73
C THR A 471 -23.26 -4.73 9.28
N LEU A 472 -23.46 -5.89 8.63
CA LEU A 472 -24.12 -5.95 7.32
C LEU A 472 -25.64 -5.76 7.46
N PRO A 473 -26.31 -5.19 6.43
CA PRO A 473 -27.77 -5.11 6.41
C PRO A 473 -28.43 -6.50 6.52
N PRO A 474 -29.62 -6.59 7.15
CA PRO A 474 -30.37 -7.84 7.27
C PRO A 474 -30.71 -8.42 5.89
N GLY A 475 -30.70 -9.75 5.77
CA GLY A 475 -31.06 -10.46 4.53
C GLY A 475 -29.88 -10.89 3.64
N ARG A 476 -28.64 -10.53 3.98
CA ARG A 476 -27.45 -10.99 3.24
C ARG A 476 -26.95 -12.33 3.77
N THR A 477 -26.87 -13.33 2.91
CA THR A 477 -26.27 -14.63 3.23
C THR A 477 -24.74 -14.57 3.11
N PRO A 478 -23.98 -15.20 4.03
CA PRO A 478 -22.53 -15.30 3.91
C PRO A 478 -22.11 -16.01 2.62
N VAL A 479 -21.04 -15.53 1.98
CA VAL A 479 -20.45 -16.19 0.81
C VAL A 479 -19.75 -17.48 1.27
N ARG A 480 -20.06 -18.61 0.62
CA ARG A 480 -19.36 -19.88 0.86
C ARG A 480 -18.06 -19.90 0.05
N THR A 481 -16.93 -19.78 0.75
CA THR A 481 -15.58 -19.81 0.13
C THR A 481 -14.99 -21.21 0.12
N THR A 482 -14.41 -21.64 -0.99
CA THR A 482 -13.73 -22.94 -1.14
C THR A 482 -12.44 -22.80 -1.93
N VAL A 483 -11.38 -23.50 -1.52
CA VAL A 483 -10.10 -23.58 -2.24
C VAL A 483 -10.07 -24.88 -3.04
N LEU A 484 -9.67 -24.82 -4.32
CA LEU A 484 -9.61 -25.95 -5.25
C LEU A 484 -8.21 -26.07 -5.86
N SER A 485 -7.74 -27.30 -6.07
CA SER A 485 -6.52 -27.57 -6.85
C SER A 485 -6.74 -27.22 -8.32
N ALA A 486 -5.67 -26.77 -9.00
CA ALA A 486 -5.69 -26.49 -10.44
C ALA A 486 -6.08 -27.71 -11.29
N GLU A 487 -5.85 -28.93 -10.79
CA GLU A 487 -6.27 -30.18 -11.43
C GLU A 487 -7.79 -30.32 -11.57
N ARG A 488 -8.57 -29.62 -10.73
CA ARG A 488 -10.04 -29.62 -10.74
C ARG A 488 -10.64 -28.47 -11.54
N ARG A 489 -9.86 -27.86 -12.44
CA ARG A 489 -10.31 -26.72 -13.25
C ARG A 489 -11.49 -27.09 -14.14
N ASP A 490 -11.53 -28.31 -14.68
CA ASP A 490 -12.63 -28.76 -15.55
C ASP A 490 -13.95 -28.90 -14.78
N ASP A 491 -13.93 -29.42 -13.54
CA ASP A 491 -15.09 -29.44 -12.64
C ASP A 491 -15.66 -28.03 -12.44
N LEU A 492 -14.76 -27.05 -12.25
CA LEU A 492 -15.14 -25.66 -12.05
C LEU A 492 -15.77 -25.06 -13.31
N VAL A 493 -15.20 -25.31 -14.49
CA VAL A 493 -15.76 -24.85 -15.76
C VAL A 493 -17.15 -25.45 -16.01
N ALA A 494 -17.34 -26.75 -15.74
CA ALA A 494 -18.65 -27.39 -15.83
C ALA A 494 -19.67 -26.73 -14.89
N ARG A 495 -19.25 -26.41 -13.65
CA ARG A 495 -20.09 -25.68 -12.69
C ARG A 495 -20.45 -24.27 -13.16
N VAL A 496 -19.50 -23.55 -13.76
CA VAL A 496 -19.75 -22.22 -14.36
C VAL A 496 -20.80 -22.34 -15.47
N GLY A 497 -20.65 -23.33 -16.35
CA GLY A 497 -21.64 -23.62 -17.39
C GLY A 497 -23.03 -23.89 -16.82
N ALA A 498 -23.13 -24.74 -15.79
CA ALA A 498 -24.37 -25.10 -15.10
C ALA A 498 -25.00 -23.98 -14.27
N LEU A 499 -24.25 -22.93 -13.90
CA LEU A 499 -24.81 -21.72 -13.29
C LEU A 499 -25.34 -20.78 -14.35
N ALA A 500 -24.57 -20.56 -15.41
CA ALA A 500 -24.94 -19.63 -16.46
C ALA A 500 -26.17 -20.10 -17.26
N ALA A 501 -26.30 -21.41 -17.41
CA ALA A 501 -27.53 -22.17 -17.65
C ALA A 501 -28.83 -21.68 -16.99
N GLN A 502 -28.73 -21.37 -15.70
CA GLN A 502 -29.84 -21.01 -14.83
C GLN A 502 -30.09 -19.50 -14.90
N GLY A 503 -29.51 -18.85 -15.91
CA GLY A 503 -29.47 -17.41 -16.07
C GLY A 503 -28.59 -16.71 -15.03
N ARG A 504 -27.75 -17.42 -14.25
CA ARG A 504 -26.84 -16.79 -13.28
C ARG A 504 -25.58 -16.28 -13.97
N GLN A 505 -24.85 -15.40 -13.30
CA GLN A 505 -23.65 -14.81 -13.88
C GLN A 505 -22.42 -15.08 -13.01
N VAL A 506 -21.25 -15.14 -13.64
CA VAL A 506 -20.00 -15.53 -13.00
C VAL A 506 -18.90 -14.52 -13.32
N TYR A 507 -18.12 -14.16 -12.29
CA TYR A 507 -16.85 -13.46 -12.45
C TYR A 507 -15.69 -14.45 -12.43
N TRP A 508 -14.72 -14.28 -13.33
CA TRP A 508 -13.46 -15.01 -13.32
C TRP A 508 -12.30 -14.01 -13.33
N VAL A 509 -11.57 -13.93 -12.22
CA VAL A 509 -10.54 -12.92 -12.02
C VAL A 509 -9.14 -13.50 -12.26
N CYS A 510 -8.48 -13.02 -13.31
CA CYS A 510 -7.09 -13.32 -13.59
C CYS A 510 -6.17 -12.44 -12.73
N PRO A 511 -5.16 -13.02 -12.04
CA PRO A 511 -4.21 -12.24 -11.24
C PRO A 511 -3.40 -11.29 -12.13
N LEU A 512 -3.02 -10.14 -11.56
CA LEU A 512 -1.98 -9.26 -12.12
C LEU A 512 -0.61 -9.67 -11.56
N VAL A 513 0.41 -9.60 -12.39
CA VAL A 513 1.82 -9.62 -12.00
C VAL A 513 2.30 -8.17 -12.00
N GLU A 514 2.52 -7.61 -10.81
CA GLU A 514 2.86 -6.19 -10.61
C GLU A 514 4.06 -5.70 -11.45
N GLU A 515 4.92 -6.62 -11.90
CA GLU A 515 6.12 -6.33 -12.69
C GLU A 515 5.88 -6.27 -14.22
N SER A 516 4.74 -6.72 -14.76
CA SER A 516 4.52 -6.81 -16.21
C SER A 516 3.06 -6.79 -16.67
N GLU A 517 2.56 -5.58 -16.93
CA GLU A 517 1.22 -5.37 -17.53
C GLU A 517 1.01 -6.08 -18.88
N THR A 518 2.09 -6.39 -19.62
CA THR A 518 2.00 -7.11 -20.90
C THR A 518 1.72 -8.59 -20.72
N LEU A 519 2.29 -9.22 -19.69
CA LEU A 519 2.03 -10.63 -19.36
C LEU A 519 0.59 -10.80 -18.84
N ASP A 520 0.09 -9.84 -18.07
CA ASP A 520 -1.26 -9.86 -17.52
C ASP A 520 -2.35 -9.86 -18.60
N LEU A 521 -2.14 -9.06 -19.64
CA LEU A 521 -3.05 -8.98 -20.76
C LEU A 521 -3.06 -10.29 -21.56
N GLN A 522 -1.90 -10.89 -21.77
CA GLN A 522 -1.80 -12.20 -22.43
C GLN A 522 -2.52 -13.27 -21.61
N ASN A 523 -2.36 -13.28 -20.29
CA ASN A 523 -3.03 -14.23 -19.41
C ASN A 523 -4.56 -14.09 -19.45
N ALA A 524 -5.10 -12.86 -19.37
CA ALA A 524 -6.55 -12.65 -19.40
C ALA A 524 -7.17 -12.99 -20.77
N VAL A 525 -6.49 -12.64 -21.87
CA VAL A 525 -6.94 -12.97 -23.24
C VAL A 525 -6.88 -14.48 -23.48
N ALA A 526 -5.79 -15.15 -23.06
CA ALA A 526 -5.66 -16.60 -23.18
C ALA A 526 -6.73 -17.33 -22.35
N THR A 527 -6.93 -16.91 -21.10
CA THR A 527 -7.96 -17.47 -20.21
C THR A 527 -9.36 -17.27 -20.80
N HIS A 528 -9.65 -16.10 -21.38
CA HIS A 528 -10.93 -15.85 -22.05
C HIS A 528 -11.13 -16.76 -23.26
N ALA A 529 -10.11 -16.96 -24.09
CA ALA A 529 -10.18 -17.87 -25.24
C ALA A 529 -10.39 -19.33 -24.79
N GLU A 530 -9.62 -19.80 -23.80
CA GLU A 530 -9.74 -21.14 -23.22
C GLU A 530 -11.14 -21.40 -22.66
N LEU A 531 -11.64 -20.48 -21.81
CA LEU A 531 -12.96 -20.62 -21.19
C LEU A 531 -14.09 -20.50 -22.21
N SER A 532 -13.95 -19.62 -23.22
CA SER A 532 -14.92 -19.52 -24.31
C SER A 532 -15.03 -20.83 -25.08
N ALA A 533 -13.89 -21.46 -25.40
CA ALA A 533 -13.85 -22.74 -26.09
C ALA A 533 -14.43 -23.87 -25.22
N ALA A 534 -14.04 -23.94 -23.95
CA ALA A 534 -14.53 -24.96 -23.02
C ALA A 534 -16.05 -24.85 -22.78
N LEU A 535 -16.58 -23.64 -22.62
CA LEU A 535 -18.03 -23.40 -22.47
C LEU A 535 -18.81 -23.68 -23.77
N ALA A 536 -18.19 -23.54 -24.94
CA ALA A 536 -18.78 -23.92 -26.21
C ALA A 536 -18.85 -25.45 -26.37
N ALA A 537 -17.91 -26.19 -25.79
CA ALA A 537 -17.84 -27.65 -25.87
C ALA A 537 -18.76 -28.40 -24.87
N LEU A 538 -19.34 -27.70 -23.89
CA LEU A 538 -20.25 -28.34 -22.91
C LEU A 538 -21.54 -28.86 -23.58
N PRO A 539 -22.07 -30.03 -23.19
CA PRO A 539 -23.35 -30.54 -23.68
C PRO A 539 -24.47 -29.55 -23.34
N ARG A 540 -25.21 -29.06 -24.35
CA ARG A 540 -26.30 -28.11 -24.15
C ARG A 540 -27.65 -28.77 -24.40
N ALA A 541 -28.62 -28.51 -23.52
CA ALA A 541 -30.03 -28.72 -23.83
C ALA A 541 -30.42 -27.74 -24.95
N ALA A 542 -31.31 -28.15 -25.85
CA ALA A 542 -31.72 -27.38 -27.03
C ALA A 542 -32.29 -25.98 -26.69
N ASP A 543 -32.72 -25.77 -25.45
CA ASP A 543 -33.39 -24.55 -24.98
C ASP A 543 -32.48 -23.57 -24.21
N TRP A 544 -31.16 -23.81 -24.14
CA TRP A 544 -30.25 -22.87 -23.48
C TRP A 544 -29.87 -21.68 -24.36
N PRO A 545 -29.93 -20.45 -23.83
CA PRO A 545 -29.37 -19.29 -24.53
C PRO A 545 -27.86 -19.46 -24.73
N PRO A 546 -27.28 -18.90 -25.81
CA PRO A 546 -25.86 -19.00 -26.08
C PRO A 546 -25.05 -18.34 -24.96
N LEU A 547 -24.32 -19.17 -24.20
CA LEU A 547 -23.41 -18.70 -23.16
C LEU A 547 -22.25 -17.93 -23.78
N ARG A 548 -22.26 -16.61 -23.57
CA ARG A 548 -21.20 -15.71 -24.01
C ARG A 548 -20.26 -15.39 -22.86
N ALA A 549 -18.97 -15.60 -23.09
CA ALA A 549 -17.91 -15.10 -22.22
C ALA A 549 -17.47 -13.71 -22.68
N GLY A 550 -17.47 -12.75 -21.76
CA GLY A 550 -16.96 -11.40 -21.96
C GLY A 550 -15.53 -11.27 -21.42
N LEU A 551 -14.80 -10.30 -21.95
CA LEU A 551 -13.46 -9.94 -21.50
C LEU A 551 -13.46 -8.49 -21.01
N LEU A 552 -12.82 -8.24 -19.86
CA LEU A 552 -12.60 -6.90 -19.33
C LEU A 552 -11.18 -6.75 -18.76
N HIS A 553 -10.37 -5.87 -19.35
CA HIS A 553 -9.03 -5.57 -18.84
C HIS A 553 -8.66 -4.08 -18.98
N GLY A 554 -7.58 -3.67 -18.32
CA GLY A 554 -7.18 -2.26 -18.18
C GLY A 554 -6.94 -1.52 -19.49
N ARG A 555 -6.45 -2.21 -20.53
CA ARG A 555 -6.13 -1.62 -21.85
C ARG A 555 -7.31 -1.50 -22.83
N MET A 556 -8.49 -2.04 -22.51
CA MET A 556 -9.67 -1.85 -23.37
C MET A 556 -10.08 -0.37 -23.41
N LYS A 557 -10.63 0.08 -24.55
CA LYS A 557 -11.14 1.45 -24.67
C LYS A 557 -12.33 1.63 -23.73
N THR A 558 -12.53 2.86 -23.23
CA THR A 558 -13.62 3.16 -22.28
C THR A 558 -15.01 2.77 -22.82
N ALA A 559 -15.26 3.01 -24.11
CA ALA A 559 -16.51 2.63 -24.76
C ALA A 559 -16.73 1.11 -24.78
N GLU A 560 -15.68 0.33 -25.05
CA GLU A 560 -15.72 -1.14 -25.06
C GLU A 560 -15.97 -1.69 -23.65
N LYS A 561 -15.27 -1.16 -22.64
CA LYS A 561 -15.50 -1.52 -21.22
C LYS A 561 -16.96 -1.29 -20.81
N ARG A 562 -17.51 -0.13 -21.17
CA ARG A 562 -18.91 0.22 -20.88
C ARG A 562 -19.88 -0.72 -21.58
N ALA A 563 -19.65 -1.02 -22.87
CA ALA A 563 -20.49 -1.95 -23.62
C ALA A 563 -20.45 -3.37 -23.04
N THR A 564 -19.26 -3.90 -22.71
CA THR A 564 -19.12 -5.21 -22.06
C THR A 564 -19.83 -5.25 -20.72
N MET A 565 -19.67 -4.21 -19.88
CA MET A 565 -20.32 -4.16 -18.58
C MET A 565 -21.83 -4.00 -18.67
N GLN A 566 -22.34 -3.27 -19.67
CA GLN A 566 -23.78 -3.16 -19.94
C GLN A 566 -24.35 -4.51 -20.38
N ALA A 567 -23.69 -5.20 -21.31
CA ALA A 567 -24.06 -6.54 -21.75
C ALA A 567 -24.01 -7.56 -20.59
N PHE A 568 -23.01 -7.46 -19.72
CA PHE A 568 -22.97 -8.26 -18.49
C PHE A 568 -24.14 -7.90 -17.57
N THR A 569 -24.38 -6.63 -17.26
CA THR A 569 -25.49 -6.23 -16.37
C THR A 569 -26.87 -6.65 -16.93
N ALA A 570 -27.04 -6.66 -18.25
CA ALA A 570 -28.26 -7.08 -18.94
C ALA A 570 -28.46 -8.61 -18.97
N GLY A 571 -27.44 -9.39 -18.64
CA GLY A 571 -27.48 -10.86 -18.69
C GLY A 571 -27.05 -11.47 -20.04
N ASP A 572 -26.65 -10.64 -21.03
CA ASP A 572 -26.18 -11.11 -22.35
C ASP A 572 -24.82 -11.83 -22.27
N ILE A 573 -24.06 -11.57 -21.20
CA ILE A 573 -22.79 -12.22 -20.89
C ILE A 573 -22.97 -13.02 -19.59
N GLY A 574 -22.82 -14.33 -19.66
CA GLY A 574 -22.95 -15.23 -18.50
C GLY A 574 -21.66 -15.37 -17.70
N LEU A 575 -20.50 -15.17 -18.33
CA LEU A 575 -19.18 -15.24 -17.70
C LEU A 575 -18.39 -13.98 -18.05
N LEU A 576 -17.91 -13.23 -17.06
CA LEU A 576 -17.00 -12.11 -17.25
C LEU A 576 -15.59 -12.49 -16.80
N VAL A 577 -14.69 -12.68 -17.77
CA VAL A 577 -13.26 -12.86 -17.52
C VAL A 577 -12.61 -11.49 -17.42
N ALA A 578 -11.92 -11.22 -16.32
CA ALA A 578 -11.30 -9.94 -16.14
C ALA A 578 -10.04 -9.98 -15.30
N THR A 579 -9.23 -8.93 -15.40
CA THR A 579 -8.17 -8.68 -14.42
C THR A 579 -8.76 -7.99 -13.18
N THR A 580 -7.92 -7.67 -12.20
CA THR A 580 -8.30 -6.87 -11.01
C THR A 580 -8.82 -5.45 -11.34
N VAL A 581 -9.06 -5.11 -12.60
CA VAL A 581 -9.74 -3.87 -12.98
C VAL A 581 -11.22 -3.86 -12.57
N ILE A 582 -11.84 -5.04 -12.32
CA ILE A 582 -13.18 -5.15 -11.71
C ILE A 582 -13.23 -4.63 -10.27
N GLU A 583 -12.06 -4.51 -9.62
CA GLU A 583 -11.87 -4.56 -8.16
C GLU A 583 -12.66 -3.53 -7.34
N VAL A 584 -13.29 -2.50 -7.91
CA VAL A 584 -14.39 -1.85 -7.18
C VAL A 584 -15.48 -1.24 -8.05
N GLY A 585 -16.73 -1.59 -7.75
CA GLY A 585 -17.86 -0.70 -7.98
C GLY A 585 -18.85 -1.09 -9.06
N VAL A 586 -19.00 -2.38 -9.38
CA VAL A 586 -20.16 -2.85 -10.16
C VAL A 586 -20.91 -3.88 -9.33
N ASP A 587 -22.13 -3.52 -8.94
CA ASP A 587 -23.07 -4.43 -8.32
C ASP A 587 -23.94 -5.07 -9.41
N VAL A 588 -23.74 -6.36 -9.66
CA VAL A 588 -24.58 -7.17 -10.56
C VAL A 588 -25.32 -8.18 -9.69
N PRO A 589 -26.59 -7.92 -9.32
CA PRO A 589 -27.33 -8.74 -8.35
C PRO A 589 -27.47 -10.21 -8.74
N ASN A 590 -27.36 -10.50 -10.03
CA ASN A 590 -27.49 -11.84 -10.59
C ASN A 590 -26.17 -12.62 -10.69
N ALA A 591 -25.04 -11.98 -10.37
CA ALA A 591 -23.74 -12.64 -10.28
C ALA A 591 -23.62 -13.40 -8.95
N SER A 592 -23.49 -14.73 -9.03
CA SER A 592 -23.58 -15.63 -7.85
C SER A 592 -22.32 -16.45 -7.60
N LEU A 593 -21.32 -16.37 -8.47
CA LEU A 593 -20.02 -17.04 -8.33
C LEU A 593 -18.89 -16.10 -8.76
N MET A 594 -17.80 -16.14 -7.99
CA MET A 594 -16.53 -15.50 -8.31
C MET A 594 -15.43 -16.56 -8.24
N VAL A 595 -14.59 -16.61 -9.27
CA VAL A 595 -13.43 -17.50 -9.40
C VAL A 595 -12.16 -16.70 -9.33
#